data_AF-A0A167QFM5-F1
#
_entry.id   AF-A0A167QFM5-F1
#
_cell.length_a   1.000
_cell.length_b   1.000
_cell.length_c   1.000
_cell.angle_alpha   90.00
_cell.angle_beta   90.00
_cell.angle_gamma   90.00
#
_symmetry.space_group_name_H-M   'P 1'
#
loop_
_entity.id
_entity.type
_entity.pdbx_description
1 polymer ?
#
loop_
_entity_poly.entity_id
_entity_poly.type
_entity_poly.pdbx_seq_one_letter_code
_entity_poly.pdbx_strand_id
1 'polypeptide(L)'
;MLHWFWSRGTELPGDLLTYAARRNCVAGAVWISNHTESHDDWRQAVSAAADKVERESAEIFDFLIQHPPPGYRRDGTGRTGRTLSEDLLITIVGRACSKSRIYDLLLSGECSNSDIQRLQSDKAWLEEVAVQKIQTIQGLNETAGVVGIKVQAREAGLKLVTEALETFKG
;
A
#
# COMPACT_ATOMS: atom_id res chain seq x y z
N MET A 1 -24.32 7.27 5.91
CA MET A 1 -24.63 6.04 6.69
C MET A 1 -23.73 5.90 7.91
N LEU A 2 -22.39 5.91 7.77
CA LEU A 2 -21.46 5.83 8.91
C LEU A 2 -21.71 6.90 9.99
N HIS A 3 -21.88 8.17 9.58
CA HIS A 3 -22.23 9.26 10.48
C HIS A 3 -23.54 9.03 11.27
N TRP A 4 -24.50 8.29 10.69
CA TRP A 4 -25.77 7.99 11.34
C TRP A 4 -25.62 6.90 12.41
N PHE A 5 -24.80 5.87 12.16
CA PHE A 5 -24.48 4.85 13.17
C PHE A 5 -23.72 5.46 14.36
N TRP A 6 -22.76 6.33 14.07
CA TRP A 6 -21.99 7.04 15.09
C TRP A 6 -22.87 7.95 15.96
N SER A 7 -23.76 8.74 15.36
CA SER A 7 -24.65 9.63 16.11
C SER A 7 -25.64 8.90 17.02
N ARG A 8 -25.77 7.59 16.86
CA ARG A 8 -26.60 6.71 17.69
C ARG A 8 -25.81 5.94 18.75
N GLY A 9 -24.50 6.19 18.89
CA GLY A 9 -23.64 5.46 19.83
C GLY A 9 -23.48 3.98 19.48
N THR A 10 -23.67 3.62 18.19
CA THR A 10 -23.48 2.24 17.76
C THR A 10 -21.98 1.96 17.65
N GLU A 11 -21.53 0.91 18.32
CA GLU A 11 -20.15 0.44 18.21
C GLU A 11 -19.88 -0.04 16.78
N LEU A 12 -18.78 0.44 16.20
CA LEU A 12 -18.36 0.02 14.87
C LEU A 12 -17.71 -1.37 14.96
N PRO A 13 -17.87 -2.23 13.93
CA PRO A 13 -17.12 -3.48 13.87
C PRO A 13 -15.61 -3.23 14.00
N GLY A 14 -14.93 -4.09 14.76
CA GLY A 14 -13.51 -3.94 15.06
C GLY A 14 -12.56 -4.12 13.86
N ASP A 15 -13.08 -4.56 12.71
CA ASP A 15 -12.34 -4.75 11.44
C ASP A 15 -12.85 -3.84 10.31
N LEU A 16 -13.67 -2.83 10.65
CA LEU A 16 -14.36 -2.00 9.66
C LEU A 16 -13.38 -1.18 8.81
N LEU A 17 -12.25 -0.73 9.38
CA LEU A 17 -11.24 0.01 8.64
C LEU A 17 -10.54 -0.91 7.63
N THR A 18 -10.19 -2.13 8.05
CA THR A 18 -9.64 -3.15 7.16
C THR A 18 -10.61 -3.48 6.03
N TYR A 19 -11.91 -3.60 6.33
CA TYR A 19 -12.92 -3.84 5.32
C TYR A 19 -12.98 -2.69 4.29
N ALA A 20 -12.99 -1.43 4.75
CA ALA A 20 -12.99 -0.26 3.88
C ALA A 20 -11.74 -0.20 2.98
N ALA A 21 -10.55 -0.49 3.55
CA ALA A 21 -9.30 -0.56 2.80
C ALA A 21 -9.32 -1.66 1.73
N ARG A 22 -9.77 -2.87 2.06
CA ARG A 22 -9.88 -4.00 1.11
C ARG A 22 -10.80 -3.70 -0.07
N ARG A 23 -11.81 -2.86 0.15
CA ARG A 23 -12.81 -2.44 -0.83
C ARG A 23 -12.44 -1.13 -1.54
N ASN A 24 -11.27 -0.56 -1.29
CA ASN A 24 -10.83 0.72 -1.86
C ASN A 24 -11.83 1.86 -1.59
N CYS A 25 -12.52 1.82 -0.45
CA CYS A 25 -13.48 2.83 -0.05
C CYS A 25 -12.76 4.01 0.62
N VAL A 26 -12.20 4.94 -0.17
CA VAL A 26 -11.38 6.06 0.32
C VAL A 26 -12.13 6.88 1.39
N ALA A 27 -13.31 7.39 1.07
CA ALA A 27 -14.09 8.21 2.00
C ALA A 27 -14.49 7.44 3.28
N GLY A 28 -14.74 6.13 3.14
CA GLY A 28 -15.04 5.26 4.28
C GLY A 28 -13.82 5.09 5.17
N ALA A 29 -12.67 4.72 4.60
CA ALA A 29 -11.43 4.50 5.34
C ALA A 29 -10.97 5.77 6.08
N VAL A 30 -11.00 6.93 5.41
CA VAL A 30 -10.68 8.23 6.01
C VAL A 30 -11.62 8.54 7.18
N TRP A 31 -12.93 8.37 6.97
CA TRP A 31 -13.90 8.63 8.03
C TRP A 31 -13.71 7.68 9.22
N ILE A 32 -13.56 6.37 8.99
CA ILE A 32 -13.39 5.37 10.05
C ILE A 32 -12.10 5.61 10.84
N SER A 33 -10.99 5.87 10.14
CA SER A 33 -9.69 6.12 10.76
C SER A 33 -9.70 7.32 11.71
N ASN A 34 -10.53 8.34 11.43
CA ASN A 34 -10.69 9.50 12.31
C ASN A 34 -11.57 9.24 13.54
N HIS A 35 -12.25 8.08 13.60
CA HIS A 35 -13.23 7.74 14.65
C HIS A 35 -12.94 6.39 15.32
N THR A 36 -11.79 5.76 15.04
CA THR A 36 -11.36 4.51 15.67
C THR A 36 -9.99 4.66 16.30
N GLU A 37 -9.77 3.98 17.42
CA GLU A 37 -8.47 3.90 18.11
C GLU A 37 -7.85 2.50 18.01
N SER A 38 -8.44 1.59 17.21
CA SER A 38 -7.96 0.22 17.06
C SER A 38 -6.62 0.16 16.33
N HIS A 39 -5.54 -0.13 17.07
CA HIS A 39 -4.19 -0.28 16.49
C HIS A 39 -4.09 -1.50 15.57
N ASP A 40 -4.76 -2.59 15.94
CA ASP A 40 -4.74 -3.83 15.16
C ASP A 40 -5.50 -3.67 13.84
N ASP A 41 -6.67 -3.03 13.86
CA ASP A 41 -7.43 -2.76 12.62
C ASP A 41 -6.69 -1.77 11.72
N TRP A 42 -6.07 -0.72 12.29
CA TRP A 42 -5.22 0.19 11.51
C TRP A 42 -4.07 -0.55 10.83
N ARG A 43 -3.32 -1.39 11.56
CA ARG A 43 -2.20 -2.15 10.99
C ARG A 43 -2.69 -3.07 9.85
N GLN A 44 -3.80 -3.79 10.06
CA GLN A 44 -4.37 -4.65 9.04
C GLN A 44 -4.89 -3.87 7.83
N ALA A 45 -5.46 -2.68 8.03
CA ALA A 45 -5.91 -1.81 6.96
C ALA A 45 -4.76 -1.25 6.12
N VAL A 46 -3.66 -0.84 6.77
CA VAL A 46 -2.43 -0.41 6.07
C VAL A 46 -1.88 -1.56 5.23
N SER A 47 -1.76 -2.77 5.79
CA SER A 47 -1.33 -3.95 5.03
C SER A 47 -2.29 -4.30 3.88
N ALA A 48 -3.61 -4.17 4.09
CA ALA A 48 -4.60 -4.40 3.05
C ALA A 48 -4.49 -3.38 1.91
N ALA A 49 -4.24 -2.10 2.23
CA ALA A 49 -4.00 -1.06 1.23
C ALA A 49 -2.65 -1.28 0.52
N ALA A 50 -1.63 -1.79 1.20
CA ALA A 50 -0.34 -2.14 0.61
C ALA A 50 -0.43 -3.25 -0.44
N ASP A 51 -1.24 -4.29 -0.22
CA ASP A 51 -1.44 -5.44 -1.14
C ASP A 51 -2.33 -5.14 -2.38
N LYS A 52 -2.68 -3.87 -2.57
CA LYS A 52 -3.53 -3.41 -3.67
C LYS A 52 -2.74 -2.59 -4.68
N VAL A 53 -3.24 -2.49 -5.90
CA VAL A 53 -2.54 -1.81 -7.02
C VAL A 53 -3.39 -0.75 -7.69
N GLU A 54 -4.59 -0.53 -7.19
CA GLU A 54 -5.51 0.50 -7.63
C GLU A 54 -5.16 1.85 -7.00
N ARG A 55 -5.52 2.94 -7.67
CA ARG A 55 -5.18 4.32 -7.24
C ARG A 55 -5.69 4.63 -5.84
N GLU A 56 -6.93 4.25 -5.57
CA GLU A 56 -7.63 4.45 -4.30
C GLU A 56 -6.87 3.79 -3.15
N SER A 57 -6.18 2.67 -3.43
CA SER A 57 -5.38 2.01 -2.41
C SER A 57 -4.12 2.79 -2.03
N ALA A 58 -3.53 3.56 -2.95
CA ALA A 58 -2.44 4.48 -2.62
C ALA A 58 -2.93 5.66 -1.80
N GLU A 59 -4.11 6.20 -2.12
CA GLU A 59 -4.72 7.29 -1.35
C GLU A 59 -5.05 6.86 0.09
N ILE A 60 -5.61 5.65 0.26
CA ILE A 60 -5.88 5.08 1.58
C ILE A 60 -4.57 4.81 2.33
N PHE A 61 -3.59 4.19 1.65
CA PHE A 61 -2.30 3.88 2.26
C PHE A 61 -1.59 5.14 2.76
N ASP A 62 -1.53 6.18 1.92
CA ASP A 62 -0.92 7.46 2.26
C ASP A 62 -1.61 8.12 3.46
N PHE A 63 -2.95 8.16 3.45
CA PHE A 63 -3.70 8.72 4.55
C PHE A 63 -3.42 7.98 5.88
N LEU A 64 -3.49 6.65 5.87
CA LEU A 64 -3.33 5.84 7.08
C LEU A 64 -1.92 5.93 7.65
N ILE A 65 -0.90 5.97 6.80
CA ILE A 65 0.50 6.14 7.22
C ILE A 65 0.74 7.52 7.84
N GLN A 66 0.14 8.58 7.29
CA GLN A 66 0.26 9.94 7.82
C GLN A 66 -0.56 10.16 9.11
N HIS A 67 -1.59 9.35 9.35
CA HIS A 67 -2.53 9.50 10.47
C HIS A 67 -2.66 8.20 11.29
N PRO A 68 -1.59 7.72 11.94
CA PRO A 68 -1.68 6.56 12.81
C PRO A 68 -2.55 6.85 14.04
N PRO A 69 -3.20 5.83 14.64
CA PRO A 69 -4.05 6.02 15.80
C PRO A 69 -3.25 6.55 17.01
N PRO A 70 -3.90 7.31 17.91
CA PRO A 70 -3.25 7.83 19.11
C PRO A 70 -2.59 6.73 19.93
N GLY A 71 -1.39 6.98 20.44
CA GLY A 71 -0.65 6.00 21.23
C GLY A 71 0.07 4.93 20.40
N TYR A 72 -0.09 4.90 19.07
CA TYR A 72 0.88 4.28 18.17
C TYR A 72 2.17 5.12 18.17
N ARG A 73 2.81 5.21 19.34
CA ARG A 73 4.16 5.74 19.43
C ARG A 73 5.01 4.74 18.66
N ARG A 74 5.74 5.23 17.66
CA ARG A 74 7.06 4.69 17.34
C ARG A 74 7.74 4.51 18.68
N ASP A 75 7.81 3.27 19.14
CA ASP A 75 8.61 2.88 20.26
C ASP A 75 9.94 3.62 20.11
N GLY A 76 10.41 4.34 21.13
CA GLY A 76 11.63 5.17 21.04
C GLY A 76 12.88 4.39 20.62
N THR A 77 12.75 3.07 20.48
CA THR A 77 13.67 2.08 19.92
C THR A 77 13.65 1.96 18.38
N GLY A 78 12.66 2.54 17.68
CA GLY A 78 12.51 2.50 16.23
C GLY A 78 12.28 1.10 15.62
N ARG A 79 12.10 0.06 16.46
CA ARG A 79 12.05 -1.34 16.01
C ARG A 79 10.68 -1.71 15.43
N THR A 80 9.57 -1.30 16.06
CA THR A 80 8.25 -1.64 15.50
C THR A 80 7.93 -0.89 14.21
N GLY A 81 8.43 0.34 14.07
CA GLY A 81 8.38 1.10 12.82
C GLY A 81 9.17 0.43 11.71
N ARG A 82 10.45 0.10 11.98
CA ARG A 82 11.31 -0.57 10.99
C ARG A 82 10.74 -1.90 10.50
N THR A 83 10.23 -2.75 11.38
CA THR A 83 9.59 -4.02 10.99
C THR A 83 8.34 -3.77 10.14
N LEU A 84 7.49 -2.81 10.51
CA LEU A 84 6.32 -2.48 9.70
C LEU A 84 6.71 -1.95 8.31
N SER A 85 7.66 -1.01 8.22
CA SER A 85 8.11 -0.47 6.93
C SER A 85 8.72 -1.55 6.03
N GLU A 86 9.54 -2.45 6.58
CA GLU A 86 10.09 -3.58 5.84
C GLU A 86 8.96 -4.52 5.36
N ASP A 87 8.00 -4.89 6.21
CA ASP A 87 6.86 -5.74 5.86
C ASP A 87 5.96 -5.10 4.77
N LEU A 88 5.72 -3.79 4.86
CA LEU A 88 4.94 -3.05 3.87
C LEU A 88 5.67 -2.95 2.54
N LEU A 89 6.99 -2.69 2.54
CA LEU A 89 7.79 -2.67 1.31
C LEU A 89 7.80 -4.06 0.65
N ILE A 90 7.94 -5.14 1.43
CA ILE A 90 7.84 -6.52 0.92
C ILE A 90 6.47 -6.75 0.28
N THR A 91 5.40 -6.32 0.95
CA THR A 91 4.02 -6.48 0.47
C THR A 91 3.80 -5.72 -0.85
N ILE A 92 4.16 -4.44 -0.89
CA ILE A 92 3.97 -3.56 -2.06
C ILE A 92 4.74 -4.11 -3.26
N VAL A 93 6.04 -4.40 -3.08
CA VAL A 93 6.90 -4.84 -4.18
C VAL A 93 6.55 -6.26 -4.60
N GLY A 94 6.29 -7.16 -3.65
CA GLY A 94 5.83 -8.52 -3.95
C GLY A 94 4.55 -8.51 -4.78
N ARG A 95 3.60 -7.65 -4.43
CA ARG A 95 2.35 -7.49 -5.19
C ARG A 95 2.58 -6.91 -6.57
N ALA A 96 3.38 -5.85 -6.68
CA ALA A 96 3.73 -5.23 -7.95
C ALA A 96 4.41 -6.23 -8.88
N CYS A 97 5.40 -6.99 -8.38
CA CYS A 97 6.09 -8.03 -9.13
C CYS A 97 5.13 -9.14 -9.60
N SER A 98 4.27 -9.63 -8.71
CA SER A 98 3.28 -10.67 -9.03
C SER A 98 2.33 -10.24 -10.15
N LYS A 99 1.82 -9.01 -10.08
CA LYS A 99 0.93 -8.45 -11.09
C LYS A 99 1.64 -8.10 -12.40
N SER A 100 2.87 -7.57 -12.33
CA SER A 100 3.73 -7.33 -13.49
C SER A 100 3.91 -8.61 -14.31
N ARG A 101 4.20 -9.72 -13.63
CA ARG A 101 4.33 -11.04 -14.26
C ARG A 101 3.05 -11.50 -14.96
N ILE A 102 1.87 -11.17 -14.42
CA ILE A 102 0.59 -11.47 -15.09
C ILE A 102 0.46 -10.64 -16.37
N TYR A 103 0.80 -9.35 -16.35
CA TYR A 103 0.80 -8.53 -17.56
C TYR A 103 1.79 -9.03 -18.61
N ASP A 104 2.99 -9.45 -18.21
CA ASP A 104 3.98 -10.02 -19.14
C ASP A 104 3.48 -11.30 -19.80
N LEU A 105 2.80 -12.17 -19.05
CA LEU A 105 2.17 -13.37 -19.60
C LEU A 105 1.06 -13.01 -20.61
N LEU A 106 0.20 -12.05 -20.28
CA LEU A 106 -0.86 -11.59 -21.19
C LEU A 106 -0.27 -10.97 -22.46
N LEU A 107 0.76 -10.14 -22.34
CA LEU A 107 1.45 -9.50 -23.48
C LEU A 107 2.19 -10.48 -24.38
N SER A 108 2.63 -11.63 -23.84
CA SER A 108 3.26 -12.68 -24.62
C SER A 108 2.28 -13.55 -25.43
N GLY A 109 0.98 -13.42 -25.16
CA GLY A 109 -0.08 -14.12 -25.88
C GLY A 109 -0.49 -13.43 -27.19
N GLU A 110 -1.44 -14.03 -27.89
CA GLU A 110 -2.08 -13.39 -29.05
C GLU A 110 -3.00 -12.25 -28.55
N CYS A 111 -2.56 -11.01 -28.73
CA CYS A 111 -3.30 -9.81 -28.36
C CYS A 111 -3.49 -8.89 -29.56
N SER A 112 -4.61 -8.18 -29.60
CA SER A 112 -4.78 -7.08 -30.55
C SER A 112 -3.87 -5.90 -30.18
N ASN A 113 -3.56 -5.01 -31.13
CA ASN A 113 -2.77 -3.80 -30.83
C ASN A 113 -3.40 -2.93 -29.73
N SER A 114 -4.74 -2.84 -29.68
CA SER A 114 -5.47 -2.14 -28.62
C SER A 114 -5.31 -2.81 -27.25
N ASP A 115 -5.29 -4.14 -27.19
CA ASP A 115 -5.07 -4.86 -25.94
C ASP A 115 -3.64 -4.65 -25.43
N ILE A 116 -2.66 -4.71 -26.33
CA ILE A 116 -1.24 -4.46 -26.00
C ILE A 116 -1.10 -3.06 -25.37
N GLN A 117 -1.67 -2.03 -26.01
CA GLN A 117 -1.57 -0.66 -25.52
C GLN A 117 -2.21 -0.52 -24.14
N ARG A 118 -3.41 -1.08 -23.94
CA ARG A 118 -4.09 -1.07 -22.64
C ARG A 118 -3.26 -1.77 -21.56
N LEU A 119 -2.78 -2.99 -21.83
CA LEU A 119 -1.99 -3.77 -20.86
C LEU A 119 -0.68 -3.08 -20.49
N GLN A 120 -0.03 -2.41 -21.44
CA GLN A 120 1.16 -1.60 -21.17
C GLN A 120 0.84 -0.38 -20.29
N SER A 121 -0.27 0.31 -20.57
CA SER A 121 -0.74 1.42 -19.73
C SER A 121 -1.08 0.96 -18.31
N ASP A 122 -1.80 -0.16 -18.17
CA ASP A 122 -2.16 -0.72 -16.86
C ASP A 122 -0.92 -1.19 -16.08
N LYS A 123 0.09 -1.74 -16.78
CA LYS A 123 1.38 -2.12 -16.18
C LYS A 123 2.16 -0.90 -15.69
N ALA A 124 2.23 0.17 -16.48
CA ALA A 124 2.87 1.42 -16.07
C ALA A 124 2.15 2.05 -14.87
N TRP A 125 0.82 2.07 -14.90
CA TRP A 125 0.00 2.59 -13.80
C TRP A 125 0.24 1.85 -12.48
N LEU A 126 0.33 0.52 -12.55
CA LEU A 126 0.66 -0.31 -11.39
C LEU A 126 2.00 0.09 -10.77
N GLU A 127 2.98 0.40 -11.61
CA GLU A 127 4.30 0.81 -11.17
C GLU A 127 4.25 2.17 -10.45
N GLU A 128 3.52 3.14 -11.00
CA GLU A 128 3.28 4.45 -10.38
C GLU A 128 2.63 4.32 -9.00
N VAL A 129 1.61 3.47 -8.86
CA VAL A 129 0.93 3.21 -7.59
C VAL A 129 1.89 2.61 -6.55
N ALA A 130 2.75 1.67 -6.97
CA ALA A 130 3.75 1.08 -6.07
C ALA A 130 4.79 2.12 -5.63
N VAL A 131 5.29 2.95 -6.55
CA VAL A 131 6.24 4.04 -6.26
C VAL A 131 5.64 5.03 -5.27
N GLN A 132 4.39 5.45 -5.45
CA GLN A 132 3.73 6.37 -4.53
C GLN A 132 3.75 5.83 -3.09
N LYS A 133 3.39 4.55 -2.89
CA LYS A 133 3.39 3.92 -1.56
C LYS A 133 4.80 3.79 -0.97
N ILE A 134 5.79 3.48 -1.81
CA ILE A 134 7.20 3.42 -1.39
C ILE A 134 7.68 4.80 -0.92
N GLN A 135 7.33 5.86 -1.65
CA GLN A 135 7.66 7.24 -1.28
C GLN A 135 6.96 7.68 0.01
N THR A 136 5.71 7.27 0.24
CA THR A 136 5.01 7.47 1.52
C THR A 136 5.80 6.85 2.68
N ILE A 137 6.30 5.61 2.52
CA ILE A 137 7.14 4.96 3.54
C ILE A 137 8.48 5.68 3.70
N GLN A 138 9.08 6.19 2.61
CA GLN A 138 10.34 6.91 2.70
C GLN A 138 10.20 8.24 3.46
N GLY A 139 9.10 8.98 3.24
CA GLY A 139 8.81 10.24 3.92
C GLY A 139 8.73 10.12 5.45
N LEU A 140 8.56 8.89 5.95
CA LEU A 140 8.59 8.54 7.36
C LEU A 140 10.02 8.47 7.96
N ASN A 141 11.08 8.64 7.17
CA ASN A 141 12.50 8.67 7.60
C ASN A 141 13.02 7.37 8.24
N GLU A 142 12.50 6.23 7.83
CA GLU A 142 12.86 4.92 8.39
C GLU A 142 13.97 4.24 7.57
N THR A 143 15.01 3.73 8.25
CA THR A 143 16.06 2.92 7.64
C THR A 143 15.56 1.48 7.48
N ALA A 144 15.04 1.16 6.30
CA ALA A 144 14.58 -0.18 5.94
C ALA A 144 15.66 -0.96 5.17
N GLY A 145 15.88 -2.22 5.53
CA GLY A 145 16.72 -3.14 4.77
C GLY A 145 16.07 -3.55 3.45
N VAL A 146 16.40 -2.87 2.35
CA VAL A 146 15.73 -3.06 1.05
C VAL A 146 16.49 -3.90 0.02
N VAL A 147 17.66 -4.47 0.38
CA VAL A 147 18.55 -5.15 -0.59
C VAL A 147 17.84 -6.29 -1.35
N GLY A 148 17.18 -7.21 -0.64
CA GLY A 148 16.46 -8.32 -1.28
C GLY A 148 15.29 -7.85 -2.14
N ILE A 149 14.58 -6.82 -1.69
CA ILE A 149 13.41 -6.25 -2.37
C ILE A 149 13.83 -5.53 -3.67
N LYS A 150 14.97 -4.84 -3.66
CA LYS A 150 15.57 -4.21 -4.86
C LYS A 150 15.88 -5.23 -5.95
N VAL A 151 16.46 -6.37 -5.57
CA VAL A 151 16.77 -7.45 -6.52
C VAL A 151 15.50 -7.98 -7.16
N GLN A 152 14.47 -8.23 -6.35
CA GLN A 152 13.17 -8.72 -6.84
C GLN A 152 12.51 -7.74 -7.84
N ALA A 153 12.48 -6.44 -7.52
CA ALA A 153 11.92 -5.43 -8.41
C ALA A 153 12.67 -5.34 -9.75
N ARG A 154 14.01 -5.44 -9.71
CA ARG A 154 14.86 -5.43 -10.90
C ARG A 154 14.63 -6.65 -11.78
N GLU A 155 14.53 -7.84 -11.20
CA GLU A 155 14.23 -9.08 -11.92
C GLU A 155 12.84 -9.05 -12.56
N ALA A 156 11.86 -8.39 -11.93
CA ALA A 156 10.53 -8.17 -12.47
C ALA A 156 10.44 -7.04 -13.52
N GLY A 157 11.56 -6.38 -13.83
CA GLY A 157 11.62 -5.28 -14.80
C GLY A 157 10.90 -4.00 -14.36
N LEU A 158 10.69 -3.81 -13.04
CA LEU A 158 10.03 -2.63 -12.48
C LEU A 158 11.06 -1.52 -12.24
N LYS A 159 11.34 -0.74 -13.29
CA LYS A 159 12.34 0.33 -13.32
C LYS A 159 12.09 1.43 -12.28
N LEU A 160 10.92 2.07 -12.28
CA LEU A 160 10.57 3.15 -11.36
C LEU A 160 10.53 2.66 -9.91
N VAL A 161 10.05 1.44 -9.67
CA VAL A 161 10.07 0.84 -8.32
C VAL A 161 11.52 0.62 -7.86
N THR A 162 12.39 0.13 -8.74
CA THR A 162 13.81 -0.04 -8.43
C THR A 162 14.47 1.30 -8.07
N GLU A 163 14.24 2.33 -8.90
CA GLU A 163 14.73 3.69 -8.67
C GLU A 163 14.22 4.27 -7.34
N ALA A 164 12.92 4.09 -7.04
CA ALA A 164 12.33 4.52 -5.78
C ALA A 164 13.00 3.84 -4.57
N LEU A 165 13.29 2.55 -4.64
CA LEU A 165 13.97 1.81 -3.58
C LEU A 165 15.44 2.23 -3.40
N GLU A 166 16.12 2.66 -4.47
CA GLU A 166 17.51 3.14 -4.40
C GLU A 166 17.71 4.34 -3.50
N THR A 167 16.64 5.11 -3.27
CA THR A 167 16.65 6.27 -2.38
C THR A 167 16.70 5.92 -0.89
N PHE A 168 16.40 4.67 -0.50
CA PHE A 168 16.52 4.21 0.88
C PHE A 168 18.00 3.99 1.23
N LYS A 169 18.46 4.68 2.28
CA LYS A 169 19.77 4.48 2.89
C LYS A 169 19.68 3.26 3.82
N GLY A 170 20.10 2.11 3.30
CA GLY A 170 20.31 0.87 4.06
C GLY A 170 21.78 0.60 4.26
#